data_AF-A0A817LYC0-F1
#
_entry.id   AF-A0A817LYC0-F1
#
_cell.length_a   1.000
_cell.length_b   1.000
_cell.length_c   1.000
_cell.angle_alpha   90.00
_cell.angle_beta   90.00
_cell.angle_gamma   90.00
#
_symmetry.space_group_name_H-M   'P 1'
#
loop_
_entity.id
_entity.type
_entity.pdbx_description
1 polymer ?
#
loop_
_entity_poly.entity_id
_entity_poly.type
_entity_poly.pdbx_seq_one_letter_code
_entity_poly.pdbx_strand_id
1 'polypeptide(L)'
;MVSFILVHISSLETTENTIQDAFLIFKTIGQRCCEQSNNLIEKQDLQNKLSHKSIFPTRDHRWVSLDDNPLMSDNNDIAQLFTHMKNIPLIDISSSTDVLIFFNMCDIKSLSSSITIEHIIENPSDGIFIQNLLSPLIPYIQLFMKSRTEFFDAYQWTKSINMSSLLMNIQFNIVDYLQLIYRFKSDSSICIIREEKSYYDKNHMIFYIHYEWTKQLKYYRDIFHSFARIFIPYHNDDLIRSLGNFMNLLYNEEENNLNIFSKYQNFDLDFKDSDDIPWHMPSTSKQIKHIEPKIGI
;
A
#
# COMPACT_ATOMS: atom_id res chain seq x y z
N MET A 1 21.29 24.07 21.95
CA MET A 1 20.98 23.07 22.99
C MET A 1 20.47 21.77 22.37
N VAL A 2 19.38 21.76 21.60
CA VAL A 2 18.82 20.53 20.99
C VAL A 2 19.80 19.77 20.09
N SER A 3 20.52 20.46 19.21
CA SER A 3 21.54 19.84 18.36
C SER A 3 22.69 19.19 19.15
N PHE A 4 23.00 19.67 20.36
CA PHE A 4 24.01 19.03 21.22
C PHE A 4 23.47 17.74 21.86
N ILE A 5 22.19 17.71 22.24
CA ILE A 5 21.55 16.51 22.81
C ILE A 5 21.48 15.41 21.75
N LEU A 6 21.08 15.74 20.52
CA LEU A 6 21.04 14.77 19.42
C LEU A 6 22.42 14.19 19.09
N VAL A 7 23.45 15.03 19.03
CA VAL A 7 24.84 14.57 18.81
C VAL A 7 25.33 13.70 19.96
N HIS A 8 24.95 14.02 21.19
CA HIS A 8 25.31 13.19 22.33
C HIS A 8 24.65 11.82 22.25
N ILE A 9 23.34 11.76 21.95
CA ILE A 9 22.61 10.49 21.80
C ILE A 9 23.18 9.66 20.66
N SER A 10 23.51 10.28 19.53
CA SER A 10 24.07 9.56 18.39
C SER A 10 25.53 9.13 18.56
N SER A 11 26.22 9.65 19.57
CA SER A 11 27.53 9.13 19.99
C SER A 11 27.46 7.90 20.89
N LEU A 12 26.26 7.54 21.38
CA LEU A 12 26.03 6.34 22.18
C LEU A 12 25.91 5.11 21.26
N GLU A 13 26.04 3.91 21.85
CA GLU A 13 25.75 2.66 21.14
C GLU A 13 24.32 2.68 20.60
N THR A 14 24.14 2.27 19.34
CA THR A 14 22.84 2.31 18.68
C THR A 14 21.97 1.17 19.18
N THR A 15 21.20 1.44 20.22
CA THR A 15 20.24 0.53 20.86
C THR A 15 18.81 1.00 20.61
N GLU A 16 17.83 0.11 20.77
CA GLU A 16 16.42 0.48 20.65
C GLU A 16 16.04 1.66 21.57
N ASN A 17 16.56 1.70 22.79
CA ASN A 17 16.32 2.79 23.74
C ASN A 17 16.87 4.13 23.22
N THR A 18 18.11 4.14 22.73
CA THR A 18 18.71 5.38 22.18
C THR A 18 17.98 5.89 20.93
N ILE A 19 17.45 4.97 20.11
CA ILE A 19 16.63 5.32 18.95
C ILE A 19 15.32 5.95 19.42
N GLN A 20 14.63 5.32 20.39
CA GLN A 20 13.38 5.86 20.96
C GLN A 20 13.58 7.26 21.56
N ASP A 21 14.67 7.48 22.29
CA ASP A 21 15.03 8.79 22.84
C ASP A 21 15.24 9.84 21.73
N ALA A 22 15.91 9.47 20.64
CA ALA A 22 16.06 10.36 19.49
C ALA A 22 14.71 10.70 18.83
N PHE A 23 13.82 9.72 18.66
CA PHE A 23 12.47 9.96 18.13
C PHE A 23 11.62 10.86 19.04
N LEU A 24 11.79 10.76 20.36
CA LEU A 24 11.13 11.68 21.31
C LEU A 24 11.62 13.12 21.14
N ILE A 25 12.91 13.30 20.87
CA ILE A 25 13.47 14.61 20.56
C ILE A 25 12.97 15.12 19.21
N PHE A 26 12.96 14.28 18.17
CA PHE A 26 12.42 14.63 16.86
C PHE A 26 10.96 15.11 16.97
N LYS A 27 10.14 14.39 17.74
CA LYS A 27 8.77 14.76 18.04
C LYS A 27 8.70 16.15 18.68
N THR A 28 9.51 16.40 19.71
CA THR A 28 9.56 17.68 20.42
C THR A 28 9.98 18.83 19.50
N ILE A 29 10.93 18.60 18.59
CA ILE A 29 11.34 19.60 17.59
C ILE A 29 10.19 19.86 16.61
N GLY A 30 9.59 18.79 16.09
CA GLY A 30 8.47 18.84 15.17
C GLY A 30 7.30 19.67 15.70
N GLN A 31 6.94 19.48 16.97
CA GLN A 31 5.90 20.26 17.64
C GLN A 31 6.21 21.76 17.63
N ARG A 32 7.45 22.14 17.97
CA ARG A 32 7.89 23.55 17.93
C ARG A 32 7.93 24.12 16.52
N CYS A 33 8.35 23.32 15.53
CA CYS A 33 8.32 23.73 14.13
C CYS A 33 6.88 23.99 13.64
N CYS A 34 5.91 23.23 14.16
CA CYS A 34 4.49 23.40 13.84
C CYS A 34 3.96 24.77 14.30
N GLU A 35 4.36 25.21 15.50
CA GLU A 35 3.97 26.50 16.10
C GLU A 35 4.60 27.73 15.41
N GLN A 36 5.70 27.53 14.66
CA GLN A 36 6.51 28.59 14.03
C GLN A 36 6.40 28.59 12.48
N SER A 37 5.40 27.88 11.95
CA SER A 37 5.24 27.55 10.53
C SER A 37 5.05 28.79 9.63
N ASN A 38 6.16 29.36 9.15
CA ASN A 38 6.32 29.98 7.81
C ASN A 38 7.69 30.65 7.56
N ASN A 39 8.68 30.52 8.45
CA ASN A 39 9.95 31.24 8.29
C ASN A 39 11.02 30.39 7.56
N LEU A 40 11.21 30.62 6.26
CA LEU A 40 12.25 29.98 5.42
C LEU A 40 13.66 30.07 6.03
N ILE A 41 13.94 31.15 6.78
CA ILE A 41 15.22 31.39 7.44
C ILE A 41 15.47 30.35 8.55
N GLU A 42 14.44 29.98 9.31
CA GLU A 42 14.56 28.99 10.40
C GLU A 42 14.77 27.58 9.85
N LYS A 43 14.17 27.25 8.70
CA LYS A 43 14.41 25.98 8.00
C LYS A 43 15.87 25.84 7.59
N GLN A 44 16.43 26.86 6.92
CA GLN A 44 17.83 26.83 6.48
C GLN A 44 18.81 26.79 7.66
N ASP A 45 18.56 27.56 8.72
CA ASP A 45 19.39 27.54 9.93
C ASP A 45 19.36 26.17 10.64
N LEU A 46 18.19 25.53 10.71
CA LEU A 46 18.07 24.17 11.24
C LEU A 46 18.87 23.17 10.39
N GLN A 47 18.69 23.20 9.07
CA GLN A 47 19.41 22.31 8.15
C GLN A 47 20.93 22.49 8.26
N ASN A 48 21.42 23.72 8.26
CA ASN A 48 22.85 24.03 8.41
C ASN A 48 23.41 23.53 9.76
N LYS A 49 22.61 23.54 10.82
CA LYS A 49 23.02 23.02 12.14
C LYS A 49 23.10 21.51 12.19
N LEU A 50 22.43 20.79 11.28
CA LEU A 50 22.29 19.33 11.29
C LEU A 50 22.99 18.62 10.13
N SER A 51 23.32 19.31 9.04
CA SER A 51 23.80 18.73 7.76
C SER A 51 24.85 17.64 7.93
N HIS A 52 25.91 17.94 8.69
CA HIS A 52 27.07 17.07 8.88
C HIS A 52 27.02 16.21 10.14
N LYS A 53 25.87 16.16 10.82
CA LYS A 53 25.75 15.47 12.11
C LYS A 53 25.04 14.15 11.91
N SER A 54 25.73 13.05 12.19
CA SER A 54 25.14 11.71 12.17
C SER A 54 24.15 11.57 13.32
N ILE A 55 22.90 11.97 13.12
CA ILE A 55 21.85 12.05 14.16
C ILE A 55 20.58 11.32 13.75
N PHE A 56 20.50 10.81 12.52
CA PHE A 56 19.33 10.10 12.04
C PHE A 56 19.57 8.60 12.17
N PRO A 57 18.79 7.89 13.00
CA PRO A 57 18.93 6.46 13.15
C PRO A 57 18.29 5.74 11.97
N THR A 58 19.01 4.79 11.40
CA THR A 58 18.56 3.96 10.27
C THR A 58 18.05 2.59 10.75
N ARG A 59 17.31 1.90 9.89
CA ARG A 59 16.77 0.54 10.14
C ARG A 59 17.84 -0.50 10.39
N ASP A 60 19.06 -0.30 9.86
CA ASP A 60 20.20 -1.17 10.12
C ASP A 60 21.07 -0.70 11.29
N HIS A 61 20.47 0.09 12.21
CA HIS A 61 21.07 0.56 13.45
C HIS A 61 22.37 1.36 13.26
N ARG A 62 22.43 2.18 12.20
CA ARG A 62 23.49 3.18 12.00
C ARG A 62 22.96 4.60 12.17
N TRP A 63 23.81 5.50 12.64
CA TRP A 63 23.53 6.93 12.61
C TRP A 63 24.05 7.54 11.32
N VAL A 64 23.19 8.28 10.61
CA VAL A 64 23.53 8.98 9.36
C VAL A 64 23.22 10.47 9.46
N SER A 65 23.87 11.24 8.60
CA SER A 65 23.72 12.68 8.46
C SER A 65 22.75 13.03 7.34
N LEU A 66 22.49 14.32 7.09
CA LEU A 66 21.70 14.71 5.92
C LEU A 66 22.49 14.55 4.62
N ASP A 67 23.82 14.63 4.68
CA ASP A 67 24.69 14.45 3.51
C ASP A 67 24.60 13.03 2.93
N ASP A 68 24.22 12.05 3.76
CA ASP A 68 24.00 10.66 3.36
C ASP A 68 22.66 10.46 2.61
N ASN A 69 21.86 11.52 2.44
CA ASN A 69 20.55 11.51 1.80
C ASN A 69 19.60 10.43 2.35
N PRO A 70 19.32 10.42 3.67
CA PRO A 70 18.45 9.42 4.24
C PRO A 70 17.01 9.53 3.72
N LEU A 71 16.30 8.41 3.71
CA LEU A 71 14.94 8.29 3.19
C LEU A 71 14.02 7.69 4.23
N MET A 72 12.80 8.22 4.30
CA MET A 72 11.76 7.67 5.17
C MET A 72 11.18 6.40 4.56
N SER A 73 11.10 5.34 5.36
CA SER A 73 10.49 4.05 4.98
C SER A 73 8.96 4.12 5.04
N ASP A 74 8.35 4.96 4.20
CA ASP A 74 6.90 5.22 4.17
C ASP A 74 6.07 4.08 3.59
N ASN A 75 6.71 3.18 2.86
CA ASN A 75 6.09 1.98 2.33
C ASN A 75 6.98 0.77 2.64
N ASN A 76 6.47 -0.13 3.49
CA ASN A 76 7.22 -1.32 3.91
C ASN A 76 7.52 -2.29 2.76
N ASP A 77 6.60 -2.48 1.81
CA ASP A 77 6.85 -3.35 0.63
C ASP A 77 8.04 -2.84 -0.16
N ILE A 78 8.09 -1.53 -0.41
CA ILE A 78 9.19 -0.89 -1.13
C ILE A 78 10.47 -0.90 -0.27
N ALA A 79 10.39 -0.56 1.02
CA ALA A 79 11.55 -0.53 1.92
C ALA A 79 12.24 -1.90 2.03
N GLN A 80 11.47 -2.98 2.08
CA GLN A 80 12.00 -4.34 2.10
C GLN A 80 12.85 -4.66 0.86
N LEU A 81 12.50 -4.13 -0.32
CA LEU A 81 13.30 -4.30 -1.53
C LEU A 81 14.72 -3.78 -1.32
N PHE A 82 14.85 -2.60 -0.72
CA PHE A 82 16.10 -1.88 -0.58
C PHE A 82 16.84 -2.15 0.74
N THR A 83 16.29 -2.98 1.63
CA THR A 83 16.84 -3.22 2.99
C THR A 83 18.27 -3.78 2.98
N HIS A 84 18.65 -4.53 1.94
CA HIS A 84 20.00 -5.09 1.81
C HIS A 84 21.01 -4.13 1.15
N MET A 85 20.57 -2.99 0.63
CA MET A 85 21.44 -2.00 -0.01
C MET A 85 22.02 -1.05 1.04
N LYS A 86 23.24 -1.33 1.51
CA LYS A 86 23.92 -0.52 2.54
C LYS A 86 24.07 0.97 2.21
N ASN A 87 24.03 1.31 0.92
CA ASN A 87 24.20 2.68 0.42
C ASN A 87 22.89 3.48 0.41
N ILE A 88 21.78 2.90 0.84
CA ILE A 88 20.47 3.57 0.92
C ILE A 88 20.08 3.66 2.40
N PRO A 89 20.32 4.79 3.07
CA PRO A 89 19.99 4.93 4.49
C PRO A 89 18.49 5.07 4.67
N LEU A 90 17.86 4.01 5.16
CA LEU A 90 16.42 3.97 5.43
C LEU A 90 16.15 4.30 6.90
N ILE A 91 15.33 5.30 7.16
CA ILE A 91 14.85 5.70 8.49
C ILE A 91 13.43 5.14 8.67
N ASP A 92 13.14 4.56 9.84
CA ASP A 92 11.78 4.16 10.19
C ASP A 92 10.90 5.39 10.49
N ILE A 93 9.62 5.29 10.12
CA ILE A 93 8.66 6.35 10.41
C ILE A 93 7.99 6.01 11.73
N SER A 94 8.19 6.84 12.75
CA SER A 94 7.34 6.79 13.94
C SER A 94 5.92 7.23 13.57
N SER A 95 4.90 6.68 14.22
CA SER A 95 3.48 7.06 14.02
C SER A 95 3.14 8.51 14.41
N SER A 96 4.11 9.32 14.83
CA SER A 96 3.91 10.70 15.25
C SER A 96 3.97 11.67 14.07
N THR A 97 2.87 12.38 13.82
CA THR A 97 2.78 13.47 12.84
C THR A 97 3.88 14.52 13.05
N ASP A 98 4.22 14.84 14.30
CA ASP A 98 5.26 15.80 14.64
C ASP A 98 6.65 15.38 14.11
N VAL A 99 6.98 14.09 14.18
CA VAL A 99 8.24 13.57 13.63
C VAL A 99 8.29 13.74 12.12
N LEU A 100 7.18 13.50 11.42
CA LEU A 100 7.08 13.76 9.98
C LEU A 100 7.30 15.25 9.64
N ILE A 101 6.77 16.16 10.47
CA ILE A 101 7.01 17.60 10.31
C ILE A 101 8.50 17.93 10.45
N PHE A 102 9.17 17.36 11.46
CA PHE A 102 10.61 17.53 11.61
C PHE A 102 11.40 16.98 10.40
N PHE A 103 11.07 15.78 9.92
CA PHE A 103 11.71 15.20 8.74
C PHE A 103 11.50 16.05 7.48
N ASN A 104 10.30 16.60 7.28
CA ASN A 104 10.00 17.54 6.20
C ASN A 104 10.81 18.84 6.31
N MET A 105 11.01 19.36 7.52
CA MET A 105 11.88 20.52 7.74
C MET A 105 13.35 20.22 7.42
N CYS A 106 13.76 18.97 7.59
CA CYS A 106 15.10 18.49 7.23
C CYS A 106 15.24 18.10 5.75
N ASP A 107 14.20 18.25 4.92
CA ASP A 107 14.15 17.79 3.53
C ASP A 107 14.44 16.28 3.35
N ILE A 108 14.15 15.48 4.38
CA ILE A 108 14.21 14.02 4.28
C ILE A 108 13.01 13.57 3.47
N LYS A 109 13.29 12.94 2.31
CA LYS A 109 12.25 12.52 1.36
C LYS A 109 11.69 11.16 1.75
N SER A 110 10.48 10.89 1.27
CA SER A 110 9.90 9.56 1.38
C SER A 110 10.52 8.62 0.34
N LEU A 111 10.71 7.35 0.71
CA LEU A 111 11.27 6.35 -0.20
C LEU A 111 10.33 6.13 -1.39
N SER A 112 9.02 5.98 -1.14
CA SER A 112 8.04 5.74 -2.20
C SER A 112 7.98 6.88 -3.23
N SER A 113 8.11 8.14 -2.78
CA SER A 113 8.13 9.30 -3.68
C SER A 113 9.44 9.45 -4.45
N SER A 114 10.52 8.83 -3.98
CA SER A 114 11.84 8.85 -4.62
C SER A 114 12.03 7.77 -5.68
N ILE A 115 11.06 6.85 -5.79
CA ILE A 115 11.10 5.71 -6.72
C ILE A 115 10.06 5.88 -7.84
N THR A 116 10.40 5.47 -9.04
CA THR A 116 9.48 5.16 -10.13
C THR A 116 9.30 3.65 -10.22
N ILE A 117 8.06 3.22 -10.45
CA ILE A 117 7.73 1.82 -10.74
C ILE A 117 7.42 1.75 -12.23
N GLU A 118 8.30 1.11 -12.99
CA GLU A 118 8.09 0.76 -14.38
C GLU A 118 7.64 -0.70 -14.46
N HIS A 119 6.95 -1.09 -15.53
CA HIS A 119 6.57 -2.49 -15.76
C HIS A 119 6.94 -2.92 -17.17
N ILE A 120 7.47 -4.12 -17.29
CA ILE A 120 7.68 -4.84 -18.55
C ILE A 120 6.62 -5.93 -18.61
N ILE A 121 5.90 -5.98 -19.73
CA ILE A 121 4.84 -6.96 -19.99
C ILE A 121 5.04 -7.60 -21.36
N GLU A 122 4.60 -8.84 -21.49
CA GLU A 122 4.55 -9.56 -22.77
C GLU A 122 3.14 -10.05 -23.09
N ASN A 123 2.78 -9.97 -24.36
CA ASN A 123 1.51 -10.46 -24.93
C ASN A 123 0.25 -10.05 -24.15
N PRO A 124 0.00 -8.75 -23.92
CA PRO A 124 -1.20 -8.32 -23.21
C PRO A 124 -2.46 -8.69 -23.99
N SER A 125 -3.38 -9.38 -23.34
CA SER A 125 -4.74 -9.62 -23.81
C SER A 125 -5.75 -8.99 -22.86
N ASP A 126 -6.98 -8.77 -23.34
CA ASP A 126 -8.04 -8.32 -22.45
C ASP A 126 -8.30 -9.32 -21.31
N GLY A 127 -8.63 -8.79 -20.15
CA GLY A 127 -8.96 -9.53 -18.94
C GLY A 127 -10.46 -9.52 -18.66
N ILE A 128 -11.31 -9.55 -19.70
CA ILE A 128 -12.78 -9.54 -19.56
C ILE A 128 -13.26 -10.66 -18.61
N PHE A 129 -12.61 -11.82 -18.70
CA PHE A 129 -12.88 -12.94 -17.81
C PHE A 129 -12.71 -12.56 -16.32
N ILE A 130 -11.62 -11.85 -15.99
CA ILE A 130 -11.34 -11.40 -14.62
C ILE A 130 -12.36 -10.36 -14.18
N GLN A 131 -12.71 -9.43 -15.06
CA GLN A 131 -13.73 -8.43 -14.77
C GLN A 131 -15.08 -9.09 -14.42
N ASN A 132 -15.49 -10.11 -15.18
CA ASN A 132 -16.72 -10.85 -14.91
C ASN A 132 -16.61 -11.74 -13.65
N LEU A 133 -15.41 -12.22 -13.32
CA LEU A 133 -15.14 -12.94 -12.07
C LEU A 133 -15.33 -12.04 -10.84
N LEU A 134 -14.87 -10.78 -10.91
CA LEU A 134 -14.84 -9.87 -9.77
C LEU A 134 -16.10 -9.02 -9.63
N SER A 135 -16.75 -8.64 -10.75
CA SER A 135 -17.90 -7.74 -10.78
C SER A 135 -19.03 -8.12 -9.80
N PRO A 136 -19.45 -9.41 -9.70
CA PRO A 136 -20.50 -9.82 -8.77
C PRO A 136 -20.13 -9.64 -7.28
N LEU A 137 -18.83 -9.62 -6.96
CA LEU A 137 -18.34 -9.56 -5.58
C LEU A 137 -18.33 -8.12 -5.03
N ILE A 138 -18.31 -7.11 -5.91
CA ILE A 138 -18.07 -5.71 -5.56
C ILE A 138 -19.02 -5.14 -4.49
N PRO A 139 -20.36 -5.30 -4.59
CA PRO A 139 -21.25 -4.77 -3.56
C PRO A 139 -21.00 -5.40 -2.19
N TYR A 140 -20.66 -6.69 -2.17
CA TYR A 140 -20.40 -7.42 -0.92
C TYR A 140 -19.06 -7.04 -0.30
N ILE A 141 -18.04 -6.71 -1.11
CA ILE A 141 -16.78 -6.13 -0.63
C ILE A 141 -17.04 -4.82 0.11
N GLN A 142 -17.83 -3.92 -0.47
CA GLN A 142 -18.18 -2.66 0.16
C GLN A 142 -18.85 -2.88 1.52
N LEU A 143 -19.86 -3.74 1.56
CA LEU A 143 -20.59 -4.06 2.79
C LEU A 143 -19.66 -4.69 3.84
N PHE A 144 -18.82 -5.64 3.46
CA PHE A 144 -17.88 -6.32 4.36
C PHE A 144 -16.89 -5.34 5.00
N MET A 145 -16.34 -4.42 4.21
CA MET A 145 -15.46 -3.37 4.72
C MET A 145 -16.21 -2.40 5.64
N LYS A 146 -17.45 -2.04 5.30
CA LYS A 146 -18.27 -1.13 6.10
C LYS A 146 -18.66 -1.72 7.46
N SER A 147 -18.97 -3.01 7.51
CA SER A 147 -19.49 -3.67 8.72
C SER A 147 -18.43 -3.99 9.77
N ARG A 148 -17.14 -3.82 9.44
CA ARG A 148 -16.02 -4.32 10.24
C ARG A 148 -15.14 -3.17 10.72
N THR A 149 -14.94 -3.09 12.03
CA THR A 149 -14.15 -2.02 12.65
C THR A 149 -12.70 -2.06 12.19
N GLU A 150 -12.15 -3.24 11.92
CA GLU A 150 -10.79 -3.41 11.40
C GLU A 150 -10.59 -2.82 10.00
N PHE A 151 -11.67 -2.63 9.23
CA PHE A 151 -11.64 -2.00 7.90
C PHE A 151 -12.03 -0.53 7.92
N PHE A 152 -12.31 0.07 9.08
CA PHE A 152 -12.85 1.43 9.17
C PHE A 152 -12.01 2.46 8.40
N ASP A 153 -10.69 2.52 8.64
CA ASP A 153 -9.80 3.49 7.98
C ASP A 153 -9.70 3.26 6.47
N ALA A 154 -9.57 1.99 6.03
CA ALA A 154 -9.56 1.63 4.63
C ALA A 154 -10.88 2.00 3.94
N TYR A 155 -12.03 1.76 4.58
CA TYR A 155 -13.34 2.12 4.07
C TYR A 155 -13.50 3.64 3.96
N GLN A 156 -13.08 4.43 4.95
CA GLN A 156 -13.12 5.89 4.85
C GLN A 156 -12.25 6.40 3.69
N TRP A 157 -11.07 5.80 3.49
CA TRP A 157 -10.23 6.12 2.34
C TRP A 157 -10.91 5.79 1.00
N THR A 158 -11.60 4.65 0.89
CA THR A 158 -12.33 4.32 -0.35
C THR A 158 -13.38 5.38 -0.72
N LYS A 159 -14.00 6.03 0.29
CA LYS A 159 -14.91 7.15 0.07
C LYS A 159 -14.19 8.40 -0.43
N SER A 160 -13.02 8.72 0.13
CA SER A 160 -12.27 9.93 -0.23
C SER A 160 -11.74 9.91 -1.67
N ILE A 161 -11.51 8.72 -2.24
CA ILE A 161 -11.04 8.57 -3.62
C ILE A 161 -12.15 8.31 -4.65
N ASN A 162 -13.42 8.30 -4.23
CA ASN A 162 -14.55 7.88 -5.06
C ASN A 162 -14.32 6.48 -5.69
N MET A 163 -14.22 5.46 -4.84
CA MET A 163 -13.98 4.07 -5.25
C MET A 163 -14.95 3.57 -6.34
N SER A 164 -16.20 4.00 -6.33
CA SER A 164 -17.18 3.64 -7.37
C SER A 164 -16.73 4.09 -8.76
N SER A 165 -16.26 5.34 -8.89
CA SER A 165 -15.71 5.84 -10.15
C SER A 165 -14.43 5.10 -10.55
N LEU A 166 -13.56 4.79 -9.59
CA LEU A 166 -12.34 4.04 -9.84
C LEU A 166 -12.66 2.64 -10.41
N LEU A 167 -13.56 1.89 -9.78
CA LEU A 167 -13.98 0.54 -10.21
C LEU A 167 -14.62 0.52 -11.61
N MET A 168 -15.23 1.62 -12.03
CA MET A 168 -15.78 1.76 -13.39
C MET A 168 -14.71 1.92 -14.47
N ASN A 169 -13.52 2.40 -14.11
CA ASN A 169 -12.45 2.74 -15.04
C ASN A 169 -11.27 1.77 -15.01
N ILE A 170 -11.20 0.83 -14.04
CA ILE A 170 -10.15 -0.20 -14.03
C ILE A 170 -10.24 -1.04 -15.31
N GLN A 171 -9.10 -1.15 -15.99
CA GLN A 171 -8.88 -2.10 -17.07
C GLN A 171 -8.20 -3.35 -16.51
N PHE A 172 -8.57 -4.51 -17.04
CA PHE A 172 -7.97 -5.78 -16.67
C PHE A 172 -7.20 -6.32 -17.86
N ASN A 173 -5.91 -6.63 -17.65
CA ASN A 173 -5.06 -7.21 -18.68
C ASN A 173 -4.47 -8.52 -18.19
N ILE A 174 -4.52 -9.54 -19.04
CA ILE A 174 -3.81 -10.80 -18.82
C ILE A 174 -2.50 -10.75 -19.61
N VAL A 175 -1.40 -11.16 -18.98
CA VAL A 175 -0.06 -11.08 -19.57
C VAL A 175 0.69 -12.40 -19.41
N ASP A 176 1.56 -12.72 -20.36
CA ASP A 176 2.41 -13.92 -20.31
C ASP A 176 3.59 -13.74 -19.35
N TYR A 177 4.04 -12.50 -19.24
CA TYR A 177 5.16 -12.07 -18.42
C TYR A 177 4.85 -10.73 -17.78
N LEU A 178 5.24 -10.56 -16.52
CA LEU A 178 5.12 -9.31 -15.78
C LEU A 178 6.35 -9.13 -14.89
N GLN A 179 7.07 -8.05 -15.13
CA GLN A 179 8.22 -7.66 -14.33
C GLN A 179 8.10 -6.20 -13.92
N LEU A 180 8.32 -5.91 -12.65
CA LEU A 180 8.34 -4.56 -12.10
C LEU A 180 9.78 -4.10 -11.88
N ILE A 181 10.06 -2.86 -12.26
CA ILE A 181 11.34 -2.21 -12.06
C ILE A 181 11.13 -1.03 -11.13
N TYR A 182 11.69 -1.15 -9.92
CA TYR A 182 11.72 -0.10 -8.92
C TYR A 182 13.01 0.68 -9.09
N ARG A 183 12.93 1.88 -9.67
CA ARG A 183 14.09 2.71 -10.03
C ARG A 183 14.11 4.02 -9.24
N PHE A 184 15.29 4.42 -8.77
CA PHE A 184 15.45 5.73 -8.15
C PHE A 184 15.36 6.87 -9.17
N LYS A 185 14.62 7.93 -8.83
CA LYS A 185 14.49 9.14 -9.65
C LYS A 185 15.78 9.94 -9.74
N SER A 186 16.58 9.95 -8.68
CA SER A 186 17.84 10.70 -8.59
C SER A 186 19.02 9.98 -9.21
N ASP A 187 19.00 8.64 -9.25
CA ASP A 187 20.05 7.81 -9.79
C ASP A 187 19.44 6.57 -10.45
N SER A 188 19.37 6.58 -11.78
CA SER A 188 18.76 5.49 -12.54
C SER A 188 19.55 4.18 -12.50
N SER A 189 20.81 4.20 -12.04
CA SER A 189 21.63 3.00 -11.86
C SER A 189 21.19 2.16 -10.66
N ILE A 190 20.51 2.77 -9.69
CA ILE A 190 19.93 2.10 -8.54
C ILE A 190 18.53 1.63 -8.91
N CYS A 191 18.41 0.35 -9.27
CA CYS A 191 17.13 -0.27 -9.51
C CYS A 191 17.05 -1.70 -8.97
N ILE A 192 15.83 -2.10 -8.60
CA ILE A 192 15.49 -3.47 -8.24
C ILE A 192 14.46 -3.98 -9.22
N ILE A 193 14.69 -5.19 -9.71
CA ILE A 193 13.82 -5.85 -10.68
C ILE A 193 13.16 -7.04 -10.00
N ARG A 194 11.84 -7.16 -10.12
CA ARG A 194 11.05 -8.29 -9.60
C ARG A 194 10.09 -8.83 -10.63
N GLU A 195 10.08 -10.14 -10.80
CA GLU A 195 9.01 -10.81 -11.52
C GLU A 195 7.79 -10.94 -10.60
N GLU A 196 6.65 -10.50 -11.09
CA GLU A 196 5.41 -10.48 -10.32
C GLU A 196 4.34 -11.28 -11.06
N LYS A 197 3.33 -11.73 -10.32
CA LYS A 197 2.17 -12.43 -10.91
C LYS A 197 0.95 -11.54 -11.07
N SER A 198 0.98 -10.37 -10.46
CA SER A 198 -0.07 -9.37 -10.59
C SER A 198 0.44 -8.00 -10.18
N TYR A 199 -0.10 -6.95 -10.78
CA TYR A 199 0.22 -5.56 -10.40
C TYR A 199 -0.92 -4.63 -10.76
N TYR A 200 -1.27 -3.72 -9.86
CA TYR A 200 -2.20 -2.63 -10.15
C TYR A 200 -1.44 -1.34 -10.41
N ASP A 201 -1.40 -0.93 -11.67
CA ASP A 201 -0.88 0.38 -12.08
C ASP A 201 -1.94 1.45 -11.80
N LYS A 202 -1.77 2.13 -10.67
CA LYS A 202 -2.65 3.22 -10.22
C LYS A 202 -2.67 4.41 -11.17
N ASN A 203 -1.61 4.65 -11.93
CA ASN A 203 -1.50 5.82 -12.81
C ASN A 203 -2.31 5.62 -14.08
N HIS A 204 -2.29 4.40 -14.62
CA HIS A 204 -3.02 4.05 -15.85
C HIS A 204 -4.35 3.32 -15.59
N MET A 205 -4.65 3.00 -14.32
CA MET A 205 -5.81 2.21 -13.88
C MET A 205 -5.86 0.82 -14.54
N ILE A 206 -4.71 0.17 -14.69
CA ILE A 206 -4.61 -1.17 -15.29
C ILE A 206 -4.23 -2.19 -14.22
N PHE A 207 -5.02 -3.24 -14.10
CA PHE A 207 -4.72 -4.40 -13.28
C PHE A 207 -4.21 -5.54 -14.15
N TYR A 208 -2.90 -5.80 -14.03
CA TYR A 208 -2.21 -6.88 -14.73
C TYR A 208 -2.30 -8.16 -13.92
N ILE A 209 -2.60 -9.27 -14.59
CA ILE A 209 -2.59 -10.62 -14.03
C ILE A 209 -1.83 -11.55 -14.97
N HIS A 210 -0.94 -12.34 -14.41
CA HIS A 210 -0.19 -13.33 -15.15
C HIS A 210 -1.10 -14.49 -15.60
N TYR A 211 -0.98 -14.91 -16.86
CA TYR A 211 -1.88 -15.88 -17.49
C TYR A 211 -1.98 -17.23 -16.74
N GLU A 212 -0.89 -17.72 -16.14
CA GLU A 212 -0.91 -18.91 -15.28
C GLU A 212 -2.01 -18.88 -14.19
N TRP A 213 -2.29 -17.70 -13.61
CA TRP A 213 -3.34 -17.56 -12.58
C TRP A 213 -4.76 -17.71 -13.13
N THR A 214 -4.95 -17.65 -14.45
CA THR A 214 -6.28 -17.80 -15.07
C THR A 214 -6.58 -19.24 -15.47
N LYS A 215 -5.58 -20.14 -15.45
CA LYS A 215 -5.72 -21.52 -15.96
C LYS A 215 -6.49 -22.47 -15.03
N GLN A 216 -6.47 -22.24 -13.72
CA GLN A 216 -7.02 -23.18 -12.74
C GLN A 216 -7.72 -22.42 -11.60
N LEU A 217 -8.87 -22.95 -11.15
CA LEU A 217 -9.66 -22.38 -10.06
C LEU A 217 -8.85 -22.15 -8.77
N LYS A 218 -7.86 -23.00 -8.50
CA LYS A 218 -7.00 -22.88 -7.30
C LYS A 218 -6.25 -21.55 -7.22
N TYR A 219 -6.00 -20.89 -8.35
CA TYR A 219 -5.30 -19.60 -8.43
C TYR A 219 -6.24 -18.40 -8.30
N TYR A 220 -7.56 -18.59 -8.30
CA TYR A 220 -8.51 -17.48 -8.12
C TYR A 220 -8.36 -16.85 -6.74
N ARG A 221 -7.98 -17.65 -5.75
CA ARG A 221 -7.56 -17.14 -4.45
C ARG A 221 -6.46 -16.08 -4.60
N ASP A 222 -5.43 -16.34 -5.39
CA ASP A 222 -4.34 -15.38 -5.56
C ASP A 222 -4.79 -14.10 -6.29
N ILE A 223 -5.70 -14.24 -7.26
CA ILE A 223 -6.37 -13.10 -7.93
C ILE A 223 -7.15 -12.26 -6.92
N PHE A 224 -7.96 -12.88 -6.05
CA PHE A 224 -8.72 -12.18 -5.03
C PHE A 224 -7.82 -11.46 -4.02
N HIS A 225 -6.77 -12.12 -3.53
CA HIS A 225 -5.82 -11.49 -2.60
C HIS A 225 -5.08 -10.33 -3.25
N SER A 226 -4.72 -10.44 -4.53
CA SER A 226 -4.13 -9.33 -5.27
C SER A 226 -5.11 -8.18 -5.48
N PHE A 227 -6.35 -8.48 -5.86
CA PHE A 227 -7.39 -7.49 -6.07
C PHE A 227 -7.79 -6.76 -4.77
N ALA A 228 -7.72 -7.44 -3.63
CA ALA A 228 -7.95 -6.84 -2.30
C ALA A 228 -7.02 -5.63 -2.04
N ARG A 229 -5.80 -5.64 -2.60
CA ARG A 229 -4.83 -4.52 -2.45
C ARG A 229 -5.34 -3.20 -3.02
N ILE A 230 -6.32 -3.21 -3.92
CA ILE A 230 -6.92 -2.00 -4.48
C ILE A 230 -7.74 -1.25 -3.43
N PHE A 231 -8.31 -1.98 -2.46
CA PHE A 231 -9.19 -1.42 -1.42
C PHE A 231 -8.45 -0.98 -0.15
N ILE A 232 -7.18 -1.37 0.00
CA ILE A 232 -6.38 -1.09 1.19
C ILE A 232 -5.25 -0.10 0.81
N PRO A 233 -5.30 1.16 1.30
CA PRO A 233 -4.35 2.20 0.86
C PRO A 233 -2.93 2.03 1.41
N TYR A 234 -2.80 1.29 2.49
CA TYR A 234 -1.56 1.04 3.21
C TYR A 234 -1.22 -0.44 3.19
N HIS A 235 0.05 -0.76 3.43
CA HIS A 235 0.45 -2.16 3.54
C HIS A 235 -0.08 -2.75 4.86
N ASN A 236 -1.04 -3.67 4.74
CA ASN A 236 -1.59 -4.44 5.86
C ASN A 236 -2.00 -5.83 5.37
N ASP A 237 -1.08 -6.78 5.49
CA ASP A 237 -1.26 -8.15 5.01
C ASP A 237 -2.46 -8.84 5.66
N ASP A 238 -2.80 -8.52 6.91
CA ASP A 238 -3.94 -9.12 7.59
C ASP A 238 -5.28 -8.67 6.99
N LEU A 239 -5.43 -7.37 6.70
CA LEU A 239 -6.63 -6.85 6.04
C LEU A 239 -6.73 -7.34 4.60
N ILE A 240 -5.62 -7.30 3.85
CA ILE A 240 -5.56 -7.82 2.47
C ILE A 240 -5.96 -9.29 2.45
N ARG A 241 -5.37 -10.10 3.35
CA ARG A 241 -5.65 -11.53 3.47
C ARG A 241 -7.09 -11.81 3.90
N SER A 242 -7.61 -11.04 4.85
CA SER A 242 -9.00 -11.14 5.32
C SER A 242 -9.98 -10.86 4.17
N LEU A 243 -9.78 -9.77 3.44
CA LEU A 243 -10.65 -9.40 2.32
C LEU A 243 -10.51 -10.36 1.12
N GLY A 244 -9.29 -10.80 0.81
CA GLY A 244 -9.02 -11.82 -0.20
C GLY A 244 -9.68 -13.16 0.11
N ASN A 245 -9.63 -13.60 1.37
CA ASN A 245 -10.32 -14.81 1.82
C ASN A 245 -11.84 -14.66 1.76
N PHE A 246 -12.37 -13.47 2.10
CA PHE A 246 -13.79 -13.18 1.97
C PHE A 246 -14.28 -13.31 0.53
N MET A 247 -13.59 -12.70 -0.43
CA MET A 247 -13.91 -12.86 -1.86
C MET A 247 -13.82 -14.32 -2.32
N ASN A 248 -12.79 -15.05 -1.88
CA ASN A 248 -12.65 -16.47 -2.18
C ASN A 248 -13.80 -17.31 -1.61
N LEU A 249 -14.26 -17.01 -0.39
CA LEU A 249 -15.42 -17.69 0.21
C LEU A 249 -16.69 -17.38 -0.60
N LEU A 250 -16.97 -16.12 -0.89
CA LEU A 250 -18.12 -15.70 -1.68
C LEU A 250 -18.18 -16.35 -3.06
N TYR A 251 -17.02 -16.54 -3.71
CA TYR A 251 -16.97 -17.15 -5.02
C TYR A 251 -17.20 -18.67 -4.99
N ASN A 252 -16.68 -19.36 -3.97
CA ASN A 252 -16.76 -20.83 -3.88
C ASN A 252 -18.09 -21.34 -3.31
N GLU A 253 -18.83 -20.51 -2.61
CA GLU A 253 -20.14 -20.87 -2.07
C GLU A 253 -21.22 -20.58 -3.13
N GLU A 254 -21.90 -21.62 -3.64
CA GLU A 254 -23.02 -21.47 -4.58
C GLU A 254 -24.07 -20.48 -4.06
N GLU A 255 -24.78 -19.80 -4.96
CA GLU A 255 -25.76 -18.71 -4.73
C GLU A 255 -26.71 -18.90 -3.51
N ASN A 256 -27.03 -20.14 -3.13
CA ASN A 256 -27.84 -20.47 -1.96
C ASN A 256 -27.20 -20.10 -0.60
N ASN A 257 -25.90 -19.86 -0.56
CA ASN A 257 -25.15 -19.68 0.67
C ASN A 257 -24.86 -18.21 1.02
N LEU A 258 -25.07 -17.23 0.14
CA LEU A 258 -24.95 -15.80 0.52
C LEU A 258 -25.85 -15.48 1.73
N ASN A 259 -27.05 -16.06 1.78
CA ASN A 259 -28.00 -15.96 2.89
C ASN A 259 -27.59 -16.75 4.14
N ILE A 260 -26.76 -17.78 3.99
CA ILE A 260 -26.24 -18.60 5.10
C ILE A 260 -25.00 -17.89 5.67
N PHE A 261 -24.12 -17.41 4.81
CA PHE A 261 -22.96 -16.59 5.11
C PHE A 261 -23.35 -15.31 5.86
N SER A 262 -24.36 -14.59 5.41
CA SER A 262 -24.85 -13.38 6.09
C SER A 262 -25.35 -13.66 7.50
N LYS A 263 -26.07 -14.77 7.68
CA LYS A 263 -26.52 -15.24 9.01
C LYS A 263 -25.36 -15.65 9.91
N TYR A 264 -24.34 -16.35 9.40
CA TYR A 264 -23.18 -16.78 10.21
C TYR A 264 -22.23 -15.64 10.58
N GLN A 265 -22.16 -14.59 9.76
CA GLN A 265 -21.26 -13.46 9.98
C GLN A 265 -21.95 -12.28 10.70
N ASN A 266 -23.21 -12.42 11.16
CA ASN A 266 -24.03 -11.32 11.70
C ASN A 266 -24.02 -10.09 10.78
N PHE A 267 -24.20 -10.34 9.49
CA PHE A 267 -24.01 -9.37 8.42
C PHE A 267 -25.34 -9.09 7.74
N ASP A 268 -25.74 -7.82 7.65
CA ASP A 268 -26.91 -7.44 6.87
C ASP A 268 -26.52 -7.25 5.40
N LEU A 269 -27.18 -8.01 4.51
CA LEU A 269 -26.94 -7.95 3.07
C LEU A 269 -27.71 -6.80 2.40
N ASP A 270 -28.61 -6.14 3.13
CA ASP A 270 -29.42 -5.08 2.60
C ASP A 270 -28.72 -3.71 2.76
N PHE A 271 -28.54 -3.00 1.65
CA PHE A 271 -28.16 -1.58 1.62
C PHE A 271 -29.31 -0.65 2.10
N LYS A 272 -30.40 -1.21 2.63
CA LYS A 272 -31.67 -0.49 2.87
C LYS A 272 -31.56 0.68 3.84
N ASP A 273 -30.55 0.67 4.71
CA ASP A 273 -30.28 1.73 5.69
C ASP A 273 -28.99 2.50 5.42
N SER A 274 -28.46 2.45 4.19
CA SER A 274 -27.25 3.21 3.83
C SER A 274 -27.51 4.33 2.82
N ASP A 275 -27.05 5.53 3.17
CA ASP A 275 -26.86 6.65 2.22
C ASP A 275 -25.79 6.36 1.15
N ASP A 276 -25.07 5.24 1.26
CA ASP A 276 -23.99 4.87 0.37
C ASP A 276 -24.56 4.20 -0.90
N ILE A 277 -24.20 4.74 -2.07
CA ILE A 277 -24.49 4.10 -3.36
C ILE A 277 -23.65 2.81 -3.45
N PRO A 278 -24.25 1.65 -3.78
CA PRO A 278 -23.52 0.41 -3.96
C PRO A 278 -22.42 0.54 -5.02
N TRP A 279 -21.23 0.05 -4.70
CA TRP A 279 -20.15 -0.04 -5.67
C TRP A 279 -20.53 -1.01 -6.78
N HIS A 280 -20.12 -0.66 -7.98
CA HIS A 280 -20.38 -1.46 -9.16
C HIS A 280 -19.13 -1.46 -10.04
N MET A 281 -18.86 -2.61 -10.65
CA MET A 281 -17.86 -2.75 -11.71
C MET A 281 -18.56 -3.24 -12.98
N PRO A 282 -18.28 -2.64 -14.16
CA PRO A 282 -18.90 -3.04 -15.41
C PRO A 282 -18.74 -4.55 -15.62
N SER A 283 -19.83 -5.25 -15.92
CA SER A 283 -19.77 -6.60 -16.44
C SER A 283 -20.04 -6.54 -17.94
N THR A 284 -19.19 -7.18 -18.73
CA THR A 284 -19.27 -7.15 -20.20
C THR A 284 -20.14 -8.28 -20.76
N SER A 285 -20.61 -9.21 -19.93
CA SER A 285 -21.59 -10.22 -20.29
C SER A 285 -22.96 -9.96 -19.68
N LYS A 286 -23.99 -9.87 -20.54
CA LYS A 286 -25.34 -10.36 -20.22
C LYS A 286 -25.16 -11.71 -19.51
N GLN A 287 -25.65 -11.83 -18.27
CA GLN A 287 -25.73 -13.05 -17.45
C GLN A 287 -24.91 -14.23 -17.98
N ILE A 288 -23.81 -14.55 -17.30
CA ILE A 288 -23.11 -15.83 -17.47
C ILE A 288 -24.19 -16.92 -17.40
N LYS A 289 -24.55 -17.50 -18.55
CA LYS A 289 -25.33 -18.73 -18.57
C LYS A 289 -24.52 -19.73 -17.75
N HIS A 290 -25.16 -20.29 -16.73
CA HIS A 290 -24.70 -21.43 -15.94
C HIS A 290 -23.57 -22.18 -16.63
N ILE A 291 -22.38 -22.10 -16.05
CA ILE A 291 -21.35 -23.10 -16.32
C ILE A 291 -21.87 -24.36 -15.64
N GLU A 292 -22.60 -25.18 -16.40
CA GLU A 292 -22.93 -26.53 -15.96
C GLU A 292 -21.61 -27.25 -15.68
N PRO A 293 -21.44 -27.87 -14.49
CA PRO A 293 -20.29 -28.73 -14.26
C PRO A 293 -20.38 -29.90 -15.22
N LYS A 294 -19.50 -29.92 -16.23
CA LYS A 294 -19.20 -31.15 -16.98
C LYS A 294 -18.44 -32.10 -16.07
N ILE A 295 -19.17 -32.77 -15.19
CA ILE A 295 -18.69 -34.01 -14.58
C ILE A 295 -19.05 -35.11 -15.59
N GLY A 296 -18.06 -35.49 -16.40
CA GLY A 296 -17.96 -36.84 -16.91
C GLY A 296 -16.87 -37.54 -16.12
N ILE A 297 -17.25 -38.41 -15.19
CA ILE A 297 -17.18 -39.88 -15.25
C ILE A 297 -18.24 -40.39 -14.26
#